data_AF-A0A2V8PK22-F1
#
_entry.id   AF-A0A2V8PK22-F1
#
_cell.length_a   1.000
_cell.length_b   1.000
_cell.length_c   1.000
_cell.angle_alpha   90.00
_cell.angle_beta   90.00
_cell.angle_gamma   90.00
#
_symmetry.space_group_name_H-M   'P 1'
#
loop_
_entity.id
_entity.type
_entity.pdbx_description
1 polymer ?
#
loop_
_entity_poly.entity_id
_entity_poly.type
_entity_poly.pdbx_seq_one_letter_code
_entity_poly.pdbx_strand_id
1 'polypeptide(L)'
;ASPAPSHPVDVTSDHNKVSYAPCPQCGQLMNRINFAHCSGVIVDVCKGHGTWFDRDELSKIVQFIRSGGLEMARQKEKTEIEYQREQLHTEQMLSDRRTDLLGRSFADEERIDGLSAARGLLKFLIE
;
A
#
# COMPACT_ATOMS: atom_id res chain seq x y z
N ALA A 1 -26.39 30.03 -44.88
CA ALA A 1 -25.61 29.11 -44.03
C ALA A 1 -24.51 29.93 -43.36
N SER A 2 -24.59 30.13 -42.05
CA SER A 2 -23.59 30.91 -41.31
C SER A 2 -22.47 29.98 -40.82
N PRO A 3 -21.19 30.34 -40.95
CA PRO A 3 -20.12 29.58 -40.34
C PRO A 3 -20.10 29.85 -38.82
N ALA A 4 -19.99 28.80 -38.02
CA ALA A 4 -19.83 28.90 -36.58
C ALA A 4 -18.42 29.43 -36.21
N PRO A 5 -18.28 30.24 -35.15
CA PRO A 5 -16.98 30.74 -34.71
C PRO A 5 -16.18 29.63 -34.03
N SER A 6 -14.93 29.46 -34.45
CA SER A 6 -13.96 28.56 -33.83
C SER A 6 -13.39 29.19 -32.56
N HIS A 7 -13.74 28.66 -31.39
CA HIS A 7 -13.05 28.98 -30.15
C HIS A 7 -11.69 28.25 -30.11
N PRO A 8 -10.58 28.95 -29.78
CA PRO A 8 -9.31 28.29 -29.51
C PRO A 8 -9.42 27.56 -28.17
N VAL A 9 -9.26 26.24 -28.19
CA VAL A 9 -9.01 25.45 -26.99
C VAL A 9 -7.61 25.79 -26.49
N ASP A 10 -7.56 26.53 -25.38
CA ASP A 10 -6.34 26.82 -24.63
C ASP A 10 -5.85 25.53 -23.97
N VAL A 11 -4.89 24.86 -24.61
CA VAL A 11 -4.21 23.66 -24.10
C VAL A 11 -2.98 24.13 -23.33
N THR A 12 -3.20 24.73 -22.17
CA THR A 12 -2.14 24.94 -21.17
C THR A 12 -2.57 24.24 -19.88
N SER A 13 -2.49 22.91 -19.90
CA SER A 13 -2.61 22.12 -18.68
C SER A 13 -1.44 22.41 -17.76
N ASP A 14 -1.73 23.08 -16.65
CA ASP A 14 -0.88 23.12 -15.47
C ASP A 14 -0.67 21.68 -14.95
N HIS A 15 0.43 21.07 -15.38
CA HIS A 15 0.71 19.62 -15.22
C HIS A 15 1.04 19.19 -13.78
N ASN A 16 0.90 20.06 -12.78
CA ASN A 16 1.26 19.74 -11.41
C ASN A 16 0.06 19.67 -10.44
N LYS A 17 -1.16 19.94 -10.90
CA LYS A 17 -2.34 19.88 -10.03
C LYS A 17 -3.05 18.53 -10.17
N VAL A 18 -2.88 17.68 -9.16
CA VAL A 18 -3.64 16.42 -9.06
C VAL A 18 -5.12 16.75 -8.85
N SER A 19 -5.96 16.44 -9.84
CA SER A 19 -7.41 16.54 -9.74
C SER A 19 -8.03 15.14 -9.77
N TYR A 20 -8.92 14.86 -8.83
CA TYR A 20 -9.68 13.62 -8.79
C TYR A 20 -10.98 13.78 -9.59
N ALA A 21 -11.26 12.85 -10.50
CA ALA A 21 -12.48 12.87 -11.29
C ALA A 21 -13.64 12.17 -10.56
N PRO A 22 -14.86 12.72 -10.60
CA PRO A 22 -16.06 12.02 -10.15
C PRO A 22 -16.45 10.94 -11.16
N CYS A 23 -16.97 9.80 -10.66
CA CYS A 23 -17.47 8.73 -11.51
C CYS A 23 -18.67 9.21 -12.35
N PRO A 24 -18.67 9.02 -13.68
CA PRO A 24 -19.79 9.41 -14.54
C PRO A 24 -21.13 8.73 -14.20
N GLN A 25 -21.09 7.60 -13.49
CA GLN A 25 -22.29 6.82 -13.18
C GLN A 25 -22.86 7.10 -11.78
N CYS A 26 -22.04 7.37 -10.76
CA CYS A 26 -22.52 7.65 -9.40
C CYS A 26 -22.04 8.94 -8.75
N GLY A 27 -21.19 9.71 -9.43
CA GLY A 27 -20.64 10.97 -8.91
C GLY A 27 -19.61 10.82 -7.78
N GLN A 28 -19.37 9.63 -7.24
CA GLN A 28 -18.34 9.41 -6.22
C GLN A 28 -16.95 9.65 -6.79
N LEU A 29 -16.04 10.21 -5.99
CA LEU A 29 -14.64 10.38 -6.39
C LEU A 29 -13.99 9.04 -6.70
N MET A 30 -13.35 8.96 -7.86
CA MET A 30 -12.63 7.77 -8.30
C MET A 30 -11.24 7.72 -7.68
N ASN A 31 -10.75 6.50 -7.44
CA ASN A 31 -9.41 6.30 -6.92
C ASN A 31 -8.40 6.28 -8.07
N ARG A 32 -7.34 7.07 -7.95
CA ARG A 32 -6.22 7.09 -8.90
C ARG A 32 -5.26 5.96 -8.56
N ILE A 33 -5.06 5.01 -9.47
CA ILE A 33 -4.10 3.90 -9.28
C ILE A 33 -3.09 3.86 -10.41
N ASN A 34 -1.86 3.46 -10.11
CA ASN A 34 -0.87 3.12 -11.13
C ASN A 34 -1.18 1.70 -11.65
N PHE A 35 -1.47 1.58 -12.94
CA PHE A 35 -1.77 0.28 -13.56
C PHE A 35 -0.60 -0.70 -13.36
N ALA A 36 -0.93 -1.93 -12.95
CA ALA A 36 0.04 -2.96 -12.57
C ALA A 36 1.10 -2.51 -11.54
N HIS A 37 0.79 -1.48 -10.74
CA HIS A 37 1.64 -0.85 -9.71
C HIS A 37 3.00 -0.29 -10.20
N CYS A 38 3.37 -0.51 -11.46
CA CYS A 38 4.69 -0.15 -11.98
C CYS A 38 4.69 0.35 -13.43
N SER A 39 3.54 0.47 -14.09
CA SER A 39 3.48 0.92 -15.49
C SER A 39 3.72 2.42 -15.68
N GLY A 40 3.48 3.21 -14.64
CA GLY A 40 3.49 4.68 -14.72
C GLY A 40 2.23 5.27 -15.38
N VAL A 41 1.27 4.43 -15.76
CA VAL A 41 -0.04 4.86 -16.27
C VAL A 41 -1.00 4.95 -15.10
N ILE A 42 -1.46 6.16 -14.80
CA ILE A 42 -2.50 6.38 -13.79
C ILE A 42 -3.85 6.12 -14.43
N VAL A 43 -4.75 5.44 -13.72
CA VAL A 43 -6.14 5.24 -14.15
C VAL A 43 -7.09 5.54 -13.00
N ASP A 44 -8.30 5.97 -13.34
CA ASP A 44 -9.35 6.29 -12.37
C ASP A 44 -10.28 5.09 -12.16
N VAL A 45 -10.41 4.62 -10.92
CA VAL A 45 -11.22 3.45 -10.57
C VAL A 45 -12.36 3.83 -9.64
N CYS A 46 -13.58 3.60 -10.10
CA CYS A 46 -14.77 3.59 -9.27
C CYS A 46 -15.00 2.17 -8.73
N LYS A 47 -15.14 2.03 -7.41
CA LYS A 47 -15.41 0.73 -6.76
C LYS A 47 -16.68 0.04 -7.28
N GLY A 48 -17.69 0.80 -7.70
CA GLY A 48 -18.98 0.26 -8.16
C GLY A 48 -19.10 0.09 -9.67
N HIS A 49 -18.35 0.85 -10.48
CA HIS A 49 -18.60 0.96 -11.93
C HIS A 49 -17.39 0.63 -12.81
N GLY A 50 -16.23 0.38 -12.21
CA GLY A 50 -15.04 -0.05 -12.93
C GLY A 50 -14.03 1.08 -13.19
N THR A 51 -13.27 0.92 -14.27
CA THR A 51 -12.10 1.75 -14.59
C THR A 51 -12.41 2.69 -15.75
N TRP A 52 -11.99 3.94 -15.63
CA TRP A 52 -12.11 4.98 -16.63
C TRP A 52 -10.72 5.38 -17.11
N PHE A 53 -10.60 5.67 -18.41
CA PHE A 53 -9.33 5.98 -19.07
C PHE A 53 -9.44 7.31 -19.79
N ASP A 54 -8.40 8.13 -19.68
CA ASP A 54 -8.20 9.28 -20.55
C ASP A 54 -7.69 8.86 -21.94
N ARG A 55 -7.66 9.82 -22.88
CA ARG A 55 -7.39 9.62 -24.31
C ARG A 55 -6.17 8.74 -24.61
N ASP A 56 -5.11 8.84 -23.81
CA ASP A 56 -3.83 8.16 -24.08
C ASP A 56 -3.52 6.99 -23.13
N GLU A 57 -4.29 6.82 -22.05
CA GLU A 57 -3.97 5.86 -20.99
C GLU A 57 -4.14 4.42 -21.46
N LEU A 58 -5.24 4.13 -22.18
CA LEU A 58 -5.51 2.80 -22.70
C LEU A 58 -4.42 2.33 -23.67
N SER A 59 -3.99 3.21 -24.57
CA SER A 59 -2.91 2.93 -25.54
C SER A 59 -1.59 2.63 -24.83
N LYS A 60 -1.24 3.41 -23.80
CA LYS A 60 -0.04 3.18 -22.97
C LYS A 60 -0.11 1.86 -22.22
N ILE A 61 -1.27 1.48 -21.69
CA ILE A 61 -1.49 0.19 -21.03
C ILE A 61 -1.29 -0.97 -22.00
N VAL A 62 -1.87 -0.88 -23.20
CA VAL A 62 -1.68 -1.91 -24.24
C VAL A 62 -0.20 -2.05 -24.59
N GLN A 63 0.52 -0.93 -24.74
CA GLN A 63 1.95 -0.96 -25.01
C GLN A 63 2.75 -1.61 -23.87
N PHE A 64 2.45 -1.26 -22.62
CA PHE A 64 3.06 -1.85 -21.43
C PHE A 64 2.83 -3.37 -21.35
N ILE A 65 1.62 -3.83 -21.65
CA ILE A 65 1.30 -5.27 -21.68
C ILE A 65 2.12 -5.97 -22.77
N ARG A 66 2.16 -5.39 -23.99
CA ARG A 66 2.89 -5.95 -25.13
C ARG A 66 4.40 -6.03 -24.89
N SER A 67 4.96 -5.12 -24.10
CA SER A 67 6.37 -5.17 -23.70
C SER A 67 6.65 -6.16 -22.57
N GLY A 68 5.69 -7.01 -22.17
CA GLY A 68 5.85 -7.98 -21.08
C GLY A 68 5.73 -7.37 -19.68
N GLY A 69 5.18 -6.16 -19.56
CA GLY A 69 5.14 -5.41 -18.31
C GLY A 69 4.39 -6.13 -17.17
N LEU A 70 3.39 -6.95 -17.48
CA LEU A 70 2.67 -7.74 -16.47
C LEU A 70 3.55 -8.82 -15.82
N GLU A 71 4.44 -9.45 -16.59
CA GLU A 71 5.37 -10.44 -16.04
C GLU A 71 6.40 -9.75 -15.12
N MET A 72 6.91 -8.60 -15.57
CA MET A 72 7.79 -7.78 -14.74
C MET A 72 7.11 -7.32 -13.44
N ALA A 73 5.84 -6.91 -13.52
CA ALA A 73 5.06 -6.51 -12.35
C ALA A 73 4.91 -7.66 -11.35
N ARG A 74 4.55 -8.85 -11.84
CA ARG A 74 4.41 -10.06 -11.01
C ARG A 74 5.74 -10.45 -10.36
N GLN A 75 6.84 -10.40 -11.11
CA GLN A 75 8.15 -10.74 -10.58
C GLN A 75 8.58 -9.75 -9.50
N LYS A 76 8.34 -8.45 -9.70
CA LYS A 76 8.62 -7.42 -8.67
C LYS A 76 7.79 -7.64 -7.41
N GLU A 77 6.49 -7.87 -7.56
CA GLU A 77 5.59 -8.15 -6.44
C GLU A 77 6.05 -9.39 -5.66
N LYS A 78 6.41 -10.46 -6.36
CA LYS A 78 6.95 -11.68 -5.73
C LYS A 78 8.21 -11.40 -4.92
N THR A 79 9.19 -10.72 -5.52
CA THR A 79 10.45 -10.38 -4.85
C THR A 79 10.21 -9.50 -3.61
N GLU A 80 9.29 -8.53 -3.71
CA GLU A 80 8.92 -7.67 -2.58
C GLU A 80 8.27 -8.46 -1.44
N ILE A 81 7.33 -9.35 -1.76
CA ILE A 81 6.68 -10.22 -0.76
C ILE A 81 7.70 -11.14 -0.08
N GLU A 82 8.63 -11.71 -0.83
CA GLU A 82 9.70 -12.58 -0.28
C GLU A 82 10.59 -11.78 0.68
N TYR A 83 11.02 -10.59 0.28
CA TYR A 83 11.80 -9.69 1.13
C TYR A 83 11.06 -9.32 2.42
N GLN A 84 9.79 -8.93 2.32
CA GLN A 84 8.96 -8.59 3.48
C GLN A 84 8.79 -9.79 4.43
N ARG A 85 8.64 -11.01 3.89
CA ARG A 85 8.55 -12.23 4.70
C ARG A 85 9.84 -12.52 5.46
N GLU A 86 10.99 -12.34 4.82
CA GLU A 86 12.30 -12.51 5.48
C GLU A 86 12.52 -11.50 6.60
N GLN A 87 12.12 -10.24 6.39
CA GLN A 87 12.18 -9.21 7.43
C GLN A 87 11.30 -9.57 8.62
N LEU A 88 10.03 -9.92 8.38
CA LEU A 88 9.10 -10.31 9.44
C LEU A 88 9.59 -11.54 10.22
N HIS A 89 10.13 -12.55 9.53
CA HIS A 89 10.70 -13.72 10.18
C HIS A 89 11.88 -13.37 11.09
N THR A 90 12.77 -12.48 10.61
CA THR A 90 13.91 -12.00 11.40
C THR A 90 13.44 -11.24 12.64
N GLU A 91 12.44 -10.36 12.50
CA GLU A 91 11.84 -9.62 13.61
C GLU A 91 11.19 -10.55 14.64
N GLN A 92 10.43 -11.55 14.18
CA GLN A 92 9.82 -12.58 15.04
C GLN A 92 10.87 -13.34 15.85
N MET A 93 11.94 -13.82 15.20
CA MET A 93 13.03 -14.53 15.89
C MET A 93 13.72 -13.65 16.96
N LEU A 94 13.90 -12.35 16.70
CA LEU A 94 14.45 -11.41 17.68
C LEU A 94 13.49 -11.19 18.86
N SER A 95 12.19 -11.10 18.58
CA SER A 95 11.15 -10.99 19.61
C SER A 95 11.11 -12.23 20.50
N ASP A 96 11.12 -13.43 19.91
CA ASP A 96 11.05 -14.70 20.64
C ASP A 96 12.29 -14.89 21.53
N ARG A 97 13.48 -14.58 21.01
CA ARG A 97 14.71 -14.58 21.81
C ARG A 97 14.64 -13.58 22.97
N ARG A 98 14.05 -12.41 22.77
CA ARG A 98 13.86 -11.41 23.83
C ARG A 98 12.90 -11.93 24.90
N THR A 99 11.79 -12.56 24.51
CA THR A 99 10.86 -13.17 25.46
C THR A 99 11.50 -14.31 26.24
N ASP A 100 12.34 -15.13 25.61
CA ASP A 100 13.07 -16.20 26.29
C ASP A 100 14.05 -15.67 27.34
N LEU A 101 14.79 -14.59 27.02
CA LEU A 101 15.71 -13.97 27.96
C LEU A 101 14.99 -13.36 29.17
N LEU A 102 13.83 -12.71 28.94
CA LEU A 102 12.97 -12.23 30.02
C LEU A 102 12.42 -13.41 30.85
N GLY A 103 11.89 -14.46 30.21
CA GLY A 103 11.38 -15.64 30.90
C GLY A 103 12.45 -16.35 31.74
N ARG A 104 13.69 -16.40 31.26
CA ARG A 104 14.82 -16.99 31.99
C ARG A 104 15.29 -16.11 33.17
N SER A 105 15.23 -14.77 33.04
CA SER A 105 15.53 -13.89 34.17
C SER A 105 14.49 -14.01 35.30
N PHE A 106 13.20 -14.19 34.97
CA PHE A 106 12.15 -14.44 35.97
C PHE A 106 12.27 -15.82 36.63
N ALA A 107 12.73 -16.85 35.91
CA ALA A 107 12.90 -18.20 36.46
C ALA A 107 14.16 -18.36 37.34
N ASP A 108 15.23 -17.60 37.07
CA ASP A 108 16.41 -17.58 37.94
C ASP A 108 16.19 -16.79 39.24
N GLU A 109 15.25 -15.84 39.26
CA GLU A 109 14.87 -15.09 40.46
C GLU A 109 14.04 -15.92 41.46
N GLU A 110 13.40 -17.01 41.04
CA GLU A 110 12.77 -18.00 41.95
C GLU A 110 13.78 -18.95 42.63
N ARG A 111 15.05 -18.98 42.20
CA ARG A 111 16.08 -19.88 42.75
C ARG A 111 17.01 -19.24 43.77
N ILE A 112 16.99 -17.92 43.93
CA ILE A 112 17.75 -17.20 44.96
C ILE A 112 16.79 -16.84 46.10
N ASP A 113 16.70 -17.76 47.06
CA ASP A 113 16.25 -17.57 48.45
C ASP A 113 15.03 -16.65 48.70
N GLY A 114 13.85 -17.28 48.76
CA GLY A 114 12.71 -16.90 49.59
C GLY A 114 12.30 -15.41 49.64
N LEU A 115 11.32 -15.01 48.81
CA LEU A 115 10.10 -14.25 49.18
C LEU A 115 9.47 -13.58 47.92
N SER A 116 8.38 -14.18 47.43
CA SER A 116 7.16 -13.49 46.93
C SER A 116 7.32 -12.18 46.14
N ALA A 117 7.79 -12.22 44.89
CA ALA A 117 7.73 -11.05 43.98
C ALA A 117 6.62 -11.10 42.91
N ALA A 118 5.88 -12.21 42.76
CA ALA A 118 4.81 -12.29 41.74
C ALA A 118 3.49 -11.61 42.16
N ARG A 119 3.29 -11.32 43.45
CA ARG A 119 2.11 -10.57 43.94
C ARG A 119 2.29 -9.05 43.87
N GLY A 120 3.50 -8.55 43.62
CA GLY A 120 3.81 -7.11 43.64
C GLY A 120 3.44 -6.36 42.36
N LEU A 121 3.57 -6.99 41.19
CA LEU A 121 3.32 -6.31 39.91
C LEU A 121 1.82 -6.17 39.56
N LEU A 122 0.97 -7.07 40.07
CA LEU A 122 -0.49 -6.99 39.88
C LEU A 122 -1.18 -5.95 40.79
N LYS A 123 -0.52 -5.49 41.86
CA LYS A 123 -1.08 -4.41 42.71
C LYS A 123 -0.87 -3.02 42.13
N PHE A 124 0.08 -2.83 41.21
CA PHE A 124 0.34 -1.52 40.59
C PHE A 124 -0.62 -1.16 39.43
N LEU A 125 -1.51 -2.08 39.05
CA LEU A 125 -2.45 -1.90 37.92
C LEU A 125 -3.93 -1.95 38.32
N ILE A 126 -4.24 -2.03 39.61
CA ILE A 126 -5.64 -2.06 40.13
C ILE A 126 -5.82 -1.07 41.32
N GLU A 127 -4.87 -0.17 41.61
CA GLU A 127 -5.10 1.03 42.44
C GLU A 127 -4.76 2.30 41.67
#